data_AF-A0A510N7S4-F1
#
_entry.id   AF-A0A510N7S4-F1
#
_cell.length_a   1.000
_cell.length_b   1.000
_cell.length_c   1.000
_cell.angle_alpha   90.00
_cell.angle_beta   90.00
_cell.angle_gamma   90.00
#
_symmetry.space_group_name_H-M   'P 1'
#
loop_
_entity.id
_entity.type
_entity.pdbx_description
1 polymer ?
#
loop_
_entity_poly.entity_id
_entity_poly.type
_entity_poly.pdbx_seq_one_letter_code
_entity_poly.pdbx_strand_id
1 'polypeptide(L)'
;MRNDDCCSRRQFGTTLGGIGVATMIAGCSAFGLPSKKPVTASTERSLSPESGSMSRSDFAVAVDNTRETYGENGIWGLAASEPDHGLEYVGAWQDSAIGHRTDDEPAFTSDHLLVLYRLPGLQLDGEQFYRAWLWSGAVPEPSSQLEAIRPSIHLVRDSDDMRRYDPASTATEGPVPVSFNTPATPGPDGPTIEFPLHAGKVEYAAKKTEIGDAGGYGATWTGAYDSVQGVNATCVMKWPADRAYDIRWNAEIKATPK
;
A
#
# COMPACT_ATOMS: atom_id res chain seq x y z
N MET A 1 -8.38 -1.47 69.72
CA MET A 1 -7.39 -2.46 70.18
C MET A 1 -6.51 -2.74 68.97
N ARG A 2 -5.27 -2.23 68.86
CA ARG A 2 -4.04 -2.67 69.56
C ARG A 2 -3.86 -4.19 69.42
N ASN A 3 -2.79 -4.77 68.90
CA ASN A 3 -1.39 -4.39 68.65
C ASN A 3 -0.82 -5.42 67.61
N ASP A 4 0.10 -5.04 66.72
CA ASP A 4 1.58 -5.24 66.77
C ASP A 4 1.96 -6.73 66.91
N ASP A 5 2.91 -7.38 66.23
CA ASP A 5 4.24 -7.09 65.67
C ASP A 5 4.61 -8.35 64.81
N CYS A 6 5.63 -8.49 63.97
CA CYS A 6 7.04 -8.14 64.17
C CYS A 6 7.85 -8.36 62.88
N CYS A 7 8.81 -7.46 62.66
CA CYS A 7 9.89 -7.51 61.68
C CYS A 7 10.81 -8.74 61.81
N SER A 8 11.49 -9.10 60.71
CA SER A 8 12.86 -9.64 60.81
C SER A 8 13.76 -9.16 59.68
N ARG A 9 14.95 -8.74 60.10
CA ARG A 9 16.01 -7.99 59.42
C ARG A 9 17.18 -8.95 59.23
N ARG A 10 17.84 -9.00 58.07
CA ARG A 10 19.23 -9.49 57.98
C ARG A 10 20.10 -8.51 57.19
N GLN A 11 21.27 -8.29 57.76
CA GLN A 11 22.26 -7.26 57.44
C GLN A 11 23.28 -7.74 56.40
N PHE A 12 23.77 -6.75 55.64
CA PHE A 12 25.15 -6.44 55.21
C PHE A 12 26.20 -7.55 54.98
N GLY A 13 26.87 -7.43 53.83
CA GLY A 13 28.25 -7.85 53.61
C GLY A 13 28.87 -7.10 52.43
N THR A 14 29.83 -6.22 52.72
CA THR A 14 30.66 -5.44 51.78
C THR A 14 31.93 -6.22 51.44
N THR A 15 32.43 -6.22 50.20
CA THR A 15 33.89 -6.44 49.93
C THR A 15 34.36 -5.79 48.61
N LEU A 16 35.60 -5.30 48.68
CA LEU A 16 36.44 -4.50 47.78
C LEU A 16 36.79 -5.11 46.40
N GLY A 17 37.03 -4.22 45.43
CA GLY A 17 38.36 -4.03 44.81
C GLY A 17 38.74 -4.87 43.58
N GLY A 18 39.07 -4.20 42.46
CA GLY A 18 39.76 -4.82 41.33
C GLY A 18 39.98 -3.87 40.15
N ILE A 19 41.25 -3.53 39.92
CA ILE A 19 41.81 -2.66 38.88
C ILE A 19 41.82 -3.36 37.51
N GLY A 20 41.61 -2.64 36.38
CA GLY A 20 42.05 -3.18 35.08
C GLY A 20 41.57 -2.51 33.80
N VAL A 21 42.45 -1.66 33.24
CA VAL A 21 42.67 -1.36 31.81
C VAL A 21 41.63 -0.52 31.05
N ALA A 22 41.98 0.75 30.87
CA ALA A 22 41.42 1.61 29.82
C ALA A 22 42.01 1.23 28.46
N THR A 23 41.21 0.60 27.61
CA THR A 23 41.50 0.47 26.18
C THR A 23 41.17 1.79 25.49
N MET A 24 42.21 2.55 25.12
CA MET A 24 42.07 3.64 24.15
C MET A 24 41.69 3.01 22.81
N ILE A 25 40.41 3.05 22.47
CA ILE A 25 39.99 2.84 21.09
C ILE A 25 40.43 4.10 20.35
N ALA A 26 41.50 3.98 19.58
CA ALA A 26 41.82 4.91 18.51
C ALA A 26 40.64 4.86 17.53
N GLY A 27 39.63 5.69 17.78
CA GLY A 27 38.54 5.92 16.86
C GLY A 27 39.13 6.55 15.62
N CYS A 28 39.34 5.74 14.59
CA CYS A 28 39.34 6.25 13.23
C CYS A 28 37.99 6.93 13.04
N SER A 29 37.98 8.26 13.16
CA SER A 29 36.92 9.09 12.62
C SER A 29 36.97 8.94 11.10
N ALA A 30 36.45 7.81 10.62
CA ALA A 30 35.95 7.76 9.27
C ALA A 30 34.87 8.86 9.23
N PHE A 31 35.20 9.97 8.58
CA PHE A 31 34.22 10.94 8.12
C PHE A 31 33.29 10.18 7.16
N GLY A 32 32.33 9.47 7.74
CA GLY A 32 31.20 8.93 7.01
C GLY A 32 30.44 10.15 6.51
N LEU A 33 30.42 10.33 5.19
CA LEU A 33 29.45 11.21 4.56
C LEU A 33 28.08 10.91 5.19
N PRO A 34 27.28 11.93 5.54
CA PRO A 34 25.97 11.69 6.11
C PRO A 34 25.21 10.75 5.18
N SER A 35 24.92 9.53 5.67
CA SER A 35 24.16 8.57 4.90
C SER A 35 22.78 9.17 4.67
N LYS A 36 22.38 9.30 3.41
CA LYS A 36 21.05 9.78 3.02
C LYS A 36 20.06 8.72 3.50
N LYS A 37 19.41 8.98 4.64
CA LYS A 37 18.47 8.04 5.24
C LYS A 37 17.19 8.03 4.41
N PRO A 38 16.69 6.85 4.00
CA PRO A 38 15.41 6.77 3.32
C PRO A 38 14.27 7.18 4.26
N VAL A 39 13.24 7.76 3.66
CA VAL A 39 11.98 8.15 4.30
C VAL A 39 10.89 7.20 3.83
N THR A 40 10.08 6.70 4.77
CA THR A 40 8.93 5.85 4.49
C THR A 40 7.69 6.45 5.14
N ALA A 41 6.57 6.49 4.41
CA ALA A 41 5.25 6.78 4.95
C ALA A 41 4.28 5.66 4.53
N SER A 42 3.34 5.34 5.40
CA SER A 42 2.34 4.30 5.14
C SER A 42 0.97 4.68 5.68
N THR A 43 -0.08 4.34 4.95
CA THR A 43 -1.48 4.42 5.41
C THR A 43 -2.05 3.01 5.52
N GLU A 44 -2.97 2.81 6.46
CA GLU A 44 -3.72 1.56 6.60
C GLU A 44 -5.17 1.89 6.98
N ARG A 45 -6.12 1.22 6.31
CA ARG A 45 -7.56 1.33 6.61
C ARG A 45 -8.22 -0.05 6.58
N SER A 46 -9.16 -0.24 7.49
CA SER A 46 -10.13 -1.33 7.42
C SER A 46 -11.40 -0.83 6.73
N LEU A 47 -11.87 -1.57 5.72
CA LEU A 47 -13.00 -1.21 4.88
C LEU A 47 -14.10 -2.26 4.98
N SER A 48 -15.30 -1.78 5.19
CA SER A 48 -16.57 -2.51 5.32
C SER A 48 -17.71 -1.61 4.80
N PRO A 49 -18.95 -2.11 4.66
CA PRO A 49 -20.08 -1.28 4.25
C PRO A 49 -20.32 -0.05 5.13
N GLU A 50 -19.94 -0.12 6.41
CA GLU A 50 -20.14 0.96 7.38
C GLU A 50 -18.99 1.99 7.40
N SER A 51 -17.93 1.78 6.61
CA SER A 51 -16.70 2.59 6.68
C SER A 51 -16.82 3.99 6.11
N GLY A 52 -17.99 4.38 5.59
CA GLY A 52 -18.20 5.59 4.81
C GLY A 52 -17.45 5.52 3.49
N SER A 53 -18.16 5.41 2.38
CA SER A 53 -17.56 5.44 1.03
C SER A 53 -17.88 6.75 0.33
N MET A 54 -17.01 7.14 -0.61
CA MET A 54 -17.30 8.22 -1.54
C MET A 54 -18.49 7.84 -2.43
N SER A 55 -19.37 8.79 -2.67
CA SER A 55 -20.39 8.64 -3.71
C SER A 55 -19.74 8.53 -5.09
N ARG A 56 -20.48 8.06 -6.10
CA ARG A 56 -19.97 7.99 -7.48
C ARG A 56 -19.54 9.37 -8.01
N SER A 57 -20.25 10.44 -7.64
CA SER A 57 -19.89 11.81 -8.03
C SER A 57 -18.62 12.31 -7.33
N ASP A 58 -18.48 12.02 -6.03
CA ASP A 58 -17.26 12.41 -5.29
C ASP A 58 -16.04 11.64 -5.82
N PHE A 59 -16.23 10.37 -6.17
CA PHE A 59 -15.20 9.59 -6.83
C PHE A 59 -14.79 10.19 -8.18
N ALA A 60 -15.74 10.65 -9.00
CA ALA A 60 -15.43 11.33 -10.25
C ALA A 60 -14.61 12.62 -10.02
N VAL A 61 -14.94 13.41 -9.00
CA VAL A 61 -14.15 14.58 -8.60
C VAL A 61 -12.74 14.19 -8.16
N ALA A 62 -12.59 13.10 -7.40
CA ALA A 62 -11.29 12.58 -7.00
C ALA A 62 -10.46 12.16 -8.24
N VAL A 63 -11.08 11.51 -9.23
CA VAL A 63 -10.44 11.19 -10.51
C VAL A 63 -9.91 12.44 -11.21
N ASP A 64 -10.72 13.49 -11.32
CA ASP A 64 -10.31 14.74 -11.95
C ASP A 64 -9.14 15.40 -11.21
N ASN A 65 -9.21 15.47 -9.87
CA ASN A 65 -8.14 16.03 -9.03
C ASN A 65 -6.82 15.25 -9.19
N THR A 66 -6.89 13.90 -9.21
CA THR A 66 -5.69 13.08 -9.43
C THR A 66 -5.14 13.26 -10.84
N ARG A 67 -5.98 13.48 -11.86
CA ARG A 67 -5.52 13.76 -13.22
C ARG A 67 -4.82 15.11 -13.30
N GLU A 68 -5.31 16.13 -12.62
CA GLU A 68 -4.68 17.44 -12.56
C GLU A 68 -3.31 17.39 -11.87
N THR A 69 -3.21 16.62 -10.77
CA THR A 69 -1.98 16.55 -9.95
C THR A 69 -0.94 15.58 -10.52
N TYR A 70 -1.38 14.39 -10.94
CA TYR A 70 -0.51 13.28 -11.34
C TYR A 70 -0.43 13.06 -12.86
N GLY A 71 -1.26 13.75 -13.65
CA GLY A 71 -1.29 13.61 -15.11
C GLY A 71 -1.56 12.17 -15.54
N GLU A 72 -0.68 11.63 -16.39
CA GLU A 72 -0.72 10.24 -16.87
C GLU A 72 -0.48 9.19 -15.77
N ASN A 73 -0.06 9.61 -14.57
CA ASN A 73 0.11 8.72 -13.41
C ASN A 73 -1.15 8.66 -12.52
N GLY A 74 -2.26 9.28 -12.93
CA GLY A 74 -3.54 9.24 -12.21
C GLY A 74 -4.21 7.86 -12.18
N ILE A 75 -5.41 7.80 -11.60
CA ILE A 75 -6.17 6.56 -11.33
C ILE A 75 -6.39 5.71 -12.60
N TRP A 76 -6.57 6.37 -13.74
CA TRP A 76 -6.79 5.70 -15.03
C TRP A 76 -5.56 5.70 -15.95
N GLY A 77 -4.39 6.03 -15.41
CA GLY A 77 -3.13 5.98 -16.16
C GLY A 77 -3.16 6.82 -17.44
N LEU A 78 -2.87 6.16 -18.56
CA LEU A 78 -2.89 6.73 -19.91
C LEU A 78 -4.32 6.90 -20.46
N ALA A 79 -5.32 6.23 -19.89
CA ALA A 79 -6.71 6.42 -20.29
C ALA A 79 -7.24 7.76 -19.76
N ALA A 80 -8.03 8.45 -20.59
CA ALA A 80 -8.63 9.73 -20.22
C ALA A 80 -9.76 9.59 -19.18
N SER A 81 -10.38 8.41 -19.08
CA SER A 81 -11.50 8.12 -18.18
C SER A 81 -11.54 6.64 -17.82
N GLU A 82 -12.37 6.30 -16.84
CA GLU A 82 -12.73 4.92 -16.51
C GLU A 82 -13.24 4.21 -17.79
N PRO A 83 -12.71 3.03 -18.13
CA PRO A 83 -13.20 2.27 -19.27
C PRO A 83 -14.56 1.65 -18.92
N ASP A 84 -15.42 1.47 -19.92
CA ASP A 84 -16.67 0.74 -19.72
C ASP A 84 -16.38 -0.74 -19.46
N HIS A 85 -16.48 -1.13 -18.19
CA HIS A 85 -16.21 -2.49 -17.73
C HIS A 85 -17.46 -3.25 -17.28
N GLY A 86 -18.66 -2.64 -17.35
CA GLY A 86 -19.92 -3.29 -16.98
C GLY A 86 -20.01 -3.77 -15.52
N LEU A 87 -19.21 -3.20 -14.62
CA LEU A 87 -19.22 -3.54 -13.19
C LEU A 87 -20.04 -2.52 -12.41
N GLU A 88 -20.66 -2.96 -11.32
CA GLU A 88 -21.48 -2.09 -10.48
C GLU A 88 -20.60 -1.39 -9.44
N TYR A 89 -20.64 -0.05 -9.40
CA TYR A 89 -19.91 0.73 -8.40
C TYR A 89 -20.46 0.49 -6.99
N VAL A 90 -19.60 0.14 -6.04
CA VAL A 90 -19.97 -0.07 -4.64
C VAL A 90 -19.53 1.10 -3.78
N GLY A 91 -18.29 1.56 -3.96
CA GLY A 91 -17.73 2.65 -3.18
C GLY A 91 -16.26 2.88 -3.50
N ALA A 92 -15.74 4.03 -3.09
CA ALA A 92 -14.34 4.36 -3.17
C ALA A 92 -13.86 5.02 -1.88
N TRP A 93 -12.57 4.86 -1.59
CA TRP A 93 -11.89 5.41 -0.41
C TRP A 93 -10.58 6.03 -0.83
N GLN A 94 -10.29 7.20 -0.28
CA GLN A 94 -9.05 7.92 -0.52
C GLN A 94 -8.29 8.11 0.79
N ASP A 95 -6.97 8.06 0.71
CA ASP A 95 -6.07 8.45 1.78
C ASP A 95 -4.86 9.19 1.22
N SER A 96 -4.16 9.94 2.06
CA SER A 96 -3.00 10.73 1.66
C SER A 96 -1.90 10.61 2.71
N ALA A 97 -0.64 10.69 2.28
CA ALA A 97 0.50 10.72 3.19
C ALA A 97 1.56 11.72 2.74
N ILE A 98 2.30 12.26 3.72
CA ILE A 98 3.48 13.08 3.49
C ILE A 98 4.64 12.41 4.21
N GLY A 99 5.70 12.11 3.47
CA GLY A 99 6.94 11.59 4.06
C GLY A 99 7.83 12.75 4.49
N HIS A 100 8.23 12.80 5.75
CA HIS A 100 9.12 13.84 6.27
C HIS A 100 10.54 13.31 6.50
N ARG A 101 11.53 14.14 6.14
CA ARG A 101 12.95 13.93 6.46
C ARG A 101 13.20 14.20 7.94
N THR A 102 14.43 13.95 8.40
CA THR A 102 14.81 14.17 9.81
C THR A 102 14.79 15.64 10.23
N ASP A 103 14.87 16.56 9.27
CA ASP A 103 14.74 18.01 9.43
C ASP A 103 13.28 18.49 9.32
N ASP A 104 12.31 17.57 9.32
CA ASP A 104 10.86 17.83 9.18
C ASP A 104 10.41 18.40 7.83
N GLU A 105 11.35 18.61 6.92
CA GLU A 105 11.05 18.97 5.53
C GLU A 105 10.41 17.79 4.78
N PRO A 106 9.44 18.02 3.89
CA PRO A 106 8.88 16.96 3.08
C PRO A 106 9.96 16.32 2.18
N ALA A 107 9.80 15.02 1.95
CA ALA A 107 10.51 14.23 0.96
C ALA A 107 9.59 13.91 -0.23
N PHE A 108 8.30 13.74 0.02
CA PHE A 108 7.27 13.49 -0.98
C PHE A 108 5.87 13.73 -0.41
N THR A 109 4.91 13.92 -1.31
CA THR A 109 3.48 13.78 -1.04
C THR A 109 2.92 12.59 -1.82
N SER A 110 1.90 11.93 -1.28
CA SER A 110 1.25 10.81 -1.96
C SER A 110 -0.23 10.73 -1.68
N ASP A 111 -0.95 10.28 -2.69
CA ASP A 111 -2.37 9.97 -2.63
C ASP A 111 -2.60 8.51 -3.00
N HIS A 112 -3.59 7.92 -2.35
CA HIS A 112 -3.95 6.53 -2.47
C HIS A 112 -5.46 6.43 -2.64
N LEU A 113 -5.90 5.55 -3.52
CA LEU A 113 -7.31 5.32 -3.76
C LEU A 113 -7.62 3.83 -3.94
N LEU A 114 -8.71 3.39 -3.33
CA LEU A 114 -9.31 2.09 -3.58
C LEU A 114 -10.72 2.30 -4.10
N VAL A 115 -11.07 1.66 -5.22
CA VAL A 115 -12.47 1.54 -5.69
C VAL A 115 -12.89 0.09 -5.60
N LEU A 116 -14.08 -0.16 -5.06
CA LEU A 116 -14.69 -1.47 -5.05
C LEU A 116 -15.86 -1.51 -6.03
N TYR A 117 -15.85 -2.53 -6.87
CA TYR A 117 -16.92 -2.84 -7.82
C TYR A 117 -17.48 -4.22 -7.54
N ARG A 118 -18.78 -4.41 -7.72
CA ARG A 118 -19.43 -5.72 -7.70
C ARG A 118 -19.45 -6.29 -9.13
N LEU A 119 -19.25 -7.60 -9.26
CA LEU A 119 -19.33 -8.30 -10.54
C LEU A 119 -20.75 -8.87 -10.72
N PRO A 120 -21.65 -8.19 -11.48
CA PRO A 120 -22.98 -8.72 -11.74
C PRO A 120 -22.88 -10.01 -12.58
N GLY A 121 -23.73 -11.00 -12.29
CA GLY A 121 -23.82 -12.24 -13.06
C GLY A 121 -22.87 -13.37 -12.66
N LEU A 122 -21.94 -13.14 -11.72
CA LEU A 122 -21.06 -14.18 -11.14
C LEU A 122 -21.56 -14.71 -9.78
N GLN A 123 -22.86 -14.57 -9.49
CA GLN A 123 -23.47 -15.16 -8.28
C GLN A 123 -23.59 -16.67 -8.45
N LEU A 124 -22.51 -17.38 -8.13
CA LEU A 124 -22.50 -18.84 -8.00
C LEU A 124 -22.99 -19.17 -6.59
N ASP A 125 -24.03 -19.98 -6.47
CA ASP A 125 -24.54 -20.64 -5.24
C ASP A 125 -24.14 -19.99 -3.90
N GLY A 126 -24.74 -18.82 -3.60
CA GLY A 126 -24.55 -18.15 -2.31
C GLY A 126 -23.22 -17.42 -2.15
N GLU A 127 -22.51 -17.14 -3.23
CA GLU A 127 -21.28 -16.33 -3.27
C GLU A 127 -21.50 -15.00 -4.00
N GLN A 128 -20.68 -14.02 -3.66
CA GLN A 128 -20.62 -12.73 -4.32
C GLN A 128 -19.16 -12.35 -4.58
N PHE A 129 -18.96 -11.69 -5.72
CA PHE A 129 -17.64 -11.34 -6.23
C PHE A 129 -17.52 -9.84 -6.35
N TYR A 130 -16.37 -9.33 -5.91
CA TYR A 130 -16.00 -7.93 -6.06
C TYR A 130 -14.64 -7.81 -6.70
N ARG A 131 -14.42 -6.68 -7.36
CA ARG A 131 -13.13 -6.26 -7.87
C ARG A 131 -12.71 -5.00 -7.12
N ALA A 132 -11.53 -5.05 -6.52
CA ALA A 132 -10.85 -3.83 -6.08
C ALA A 132 -9.97 -3.29 -7.20
N TRP A 133 -10.04 -1.99 -7.41
CA TRP A 133 -9.04 -1.19 -8.13
C TRP A 133 -8.22 -0.43 -7.09
N LEU A 134 -6.91 -0.58 -7.12
CA LEU A 134 -5.95 0.07 -6.24
C LEU A 134 -5.13 1.04 -7.05
N TRP A 135 -5.02 2.27 -6.58
CA TRP A 135 -4.11 3.27 -7.13
C TRP A 135 -3.31 3.92 -6.01
N SER A 136 -2.02 4.15 -6.27
CA SER A 136 -1.15 4.98 -5.43
C SER A 136 -0.26 5.84 -6.31
N GLY A 137 -0.30 7.15 -6.12
CA GLY A 137 0.58 8.13 -6.78
C GLY A 137 1.46 8.83 -5.76
N ALA A 138 2.71 9.12 -6.14
CA ALA A 138 3.62 9.92 -5.32
C ALA A 138 4.33 11.00 -6.13
N VAL A 139 4.53 12.16 -5.52
CA VAL A 139 5.30 13.30 -6.05
C VAL A 139 6.47 13.56 -5.11
N PRO A 140 7.73 13.33 -5.54
CA PRO A 140 8.89 13.63 -4.72
C PRO A 140 9.17 15.13 -4.69
N GLU A 141 9.74 15.60 -3.58
CA GLU A 141 10.35 16.93 -3.51
C GLU A 141 11.61 17.00 -4.40
N PRO A 142 12.02 18.18 -4.90
CA PRO A 142 13.15 18.31 -5.82
C PRO A 142 14.48 17.70 -5.33
N SER A 143 14.69 17.68 -4.01
CA SER A 143 15.88 17.12 -3.34
C SER A 143 15.75 15.62 -3.01
N SER A 144 14.67 14.96 -3.43
CA SER A 144 14.36 13.56 -3.15
C SER A 144 14.07 12.79 -4.43
N GLN A 145 14.17 11.47 -4.34
CA GLN A 145 13.74 10.54 -5.39
C GLN A 145 12.94 9.40 -4.76
N LEU A 146 11.90 8.96 -5.45
CA LEU A 146 11.10 7.79 -5.08
C LEU A 146 11.93 6.52 -5.26
N GLU A 147 11.79 5.62 -4.28
CA GLU A 147 12.40 4.28 -4.29
C GLU A 147 11.37 3.16 -4.43
N ALA A 148 10.18 3.34 -3.84
CA ALA A 148 9.13 2.34 -3.94
C ALA A 148 7.72 2.89 -3.69
N ILE A 149 6.73 2.26 -4.33
CA ILE A 149 5.29 2.49 -4.15
C ILE A 149 4.62 1.13 -4.02
N ARG A 150 3.89 0.89 -2.92
CA ARG A 150 3.38 -0.45 -2.56
C ARG A 150 1.91 -0.42 -2.11
N PRO A 151 0.94 -0.28 -3.03
CA PRO A 151 -0.46 -0.53 -2.71
C PRO A 151 -0.68 -2.02 -2.43
N SER A 152 -1.45 -2.34 -1.41
CA SER A 152 -1.82 -3.72 -1.05
C SER A 152 -3.17 -3.80 -0.36
N ILE A 153 -3.75 -4.98 -0.45
CA ILE A 153 -5.06 -5.33 0.10
C ILE A 153 -4.97 -6.73 0.72
N HIS A 154 -5.61 -6.92 1.85
CA HIS A 154 -5.66 -8.19 2.56
C HIS A 154 -7.10 -8.48 2.98
N LEU A 155 -7.51 -9.72 2.80
CA LEU A 155 -8.78 -10.19 3.32
C LEU A 155 -8.66 -10.42 4.83
N VAL A 156 -9.68 -10.03 5.58
CA VAL A 156 -9.62 -10.07 7.05
C VAL A 156 -9.89 -11.47 7.60
N ARG A 157 -10.66 -12.29 6.87
CA ARG A 157 -11.12 -13.61 7.33
C ARG A 157 -10.59 -14.71 6.43
N ASP A 158 -10.24 -15.83 7.07
CA ASP A 158 -9.78 -17.04 6.39
C ASP A 158 -10.82 -17.65 5.44
N SER A 159 -12.11 -17.35 5.61
CA SER A 159 -13.16 -17.83 4.72
C SER A 159 -13.46 -16.91 3.53
N ASP A 160 -12.73 -15.80 3.40
CA ASP A 160 -12.77 -14.92 2.23
C ASP A 160 -11.65 -15.34 1.29
N ASP A 161 -11.88 -15.19 -0.02
CA ASP A 161 -11.03 -15.82 -1.02
C ASP A 161 -10.55 -14.81 -2.08
N MET A 162 -9.23 -14.68 -2.20
CA MET A 162 -8.56 -13.88 -3.23
C MET A 162 -8.39 -14.72 -4.49
N ARG A 163 -8.85 -14.21 -5.63
CA ARG A 163 -8.94 -14.99 -6.88
C ARG A 163 -7.89 -14.58 -7.93
N ARG A 164 -8.19 -13.54 -8.69
CA ARG A 164 -7.36 -13.05 -9.81
C ARG A 164 -6.80 -11.70 -9.41
N TYR A 165 -5.61 -11.36 -9.89
CA TYR A 165 -5.03 -10.04 -9.72
C TYR A 165 -4.26 -9.60 -10.96
N ASP A 166 -3.98 -8.30 -11.05
CA ASP A 166 -3.15 -7.68 -12.08
C ASP A 166 -2.49 -6.41 -11.52
N PRO A 167 -1.21 -6.08 -11.81
CA PRO A 167 -0.23 -6.84 -12.59
C PRO A 167 0.07 -8.23 -12.01
N ALA A 168 0.07 -9.25 -12.86
CA ALA A 168 0.44 -10.64 -12.51
C ALA A 168 1.87 -11.03 -12.91
N SER A 169 2.55 -10.19 -13.70
CA SER A 169 3.93 -10.40 -14.15
C SER A 169 4.79 -9.18 -13.81
N THR A 170 6.11 -9.36 -13.81
CA THR A 170 7.05 -8.25 -13.70
C THR A 170 7.09 -7.47 -15.02
N ALA A 171 6.98 -6.15 -14.94
CA ALA A 171 7.21 -5.22 -16.04
C ALA A 171 8.42 -4.33 -15.72
N THR A 172 9.35 -4.21 -16.66
CA THR A 172 10.60 -3.42 -16.51
C THR A 172 10.71 -2.28 -17.53
N GLU A 173 9.80 -2.25 -18.50
CA GLU A 173 9.82 -1.31 -19.62
C GLU A 173 8.42 -1.18 -20.22
N GLY A 174 8.14 -0.01 -20.80
CA GLY A 174 6.85 0.31 -21.41
C GLY A 174 5.71 0.49 -20.40
N PRO A 175 4.52 0.90 -20.85
CA PRO A 175 3.34 0.98 -20.01
C PRO A 175 2.97 -0.38 -19.38
N VAL A 176 2.44 -0.36 -18.16
CA VAL A 176 2.03 -1.56 -17.43
C VAL A 176 0.52 -1.75 -17.58
N PRO A 177 0.06 -2.86 -18.18
CA PRO A 177 -1.36 -3.14 -18.33
C PRO A 177 -1.98 -3.61 -17.01
N VAL A 178 -3.23 -3.21 -16.76
CA VAL A 178 -4.07 -3.63 -15.64
C VAL A 178 -5.50 -3.87 -16.18
N SER A 179 -5.94 -5.12 -16.14
CA SER A 179 -7.15 -5.58 -16.83
C SER A 179 -8.37 -5.74 -15.92
N PHE A 180 -9.53 -5.30 -16.42
CA PHE A 180 -10.86 -5.55 -15.84
C PHE A 180 -11.44 -6.93 -16.18
N ASN A 181 -10.72 -7.77 -16.93
CA ASN A 181 -11.19 -9.09 -17.39
C ASN A 181 -11.81 -9.94 -16.27
N THR A 182 -13.11 -10.19 -16.36
CA THR A 182 -13.82 -11.09 -15.44
C THR A 182 -13.87 -12.51 -16.01
N PRO A 183 -14.13 -13.53 -15.18
CA PRO A 183 -14.43 -14.87 -15.68
C PRO A 183 -15.61 -14.92 -16.66
N ALA A 184 -16.56 -13.97 -16.58
CA ALA A 184 -17.71 -13.86 -17.47
C ALA A 184 -17.38 -13.16 -18.81
N THR A 185 -16.26 -12.43 -18.89
CA THR A 185 -15.71 -11.83 -20.11
C THR A 185 -14.26 -12.29 -20.33
N PRO A 186 -14.03 -13.60 -20.53
CA PRO A 186 -12.68 -14.12 -20.73
C PRO A 186 -12.20 -13.77 -22.13
N GLY A 187 -11.24 -12.87 -22.25
CA GLY A 187 -10.60 -12.56 -23.53
C GLY A 187 -9.49 -11.51 -23.41
N PRO A 188 -8.55 -11.46 -24.36
CA PRO A 188 -7.53 -10.40 -24.43
C PRO A 188 -8.13 -9.01 -24.70
N ASP A 189 -9.40 -8.94 -25.13
CA ASP A 189 -10.08 -7.71 -25.57
C ASP A 189 -10.96 -7.05 -24.49
N GLY A 190 -10.95 -7.55 -23.25
CA GLY A 190 -11.69 -6.88 -22.19
C GLY A 190 -11.00 -5.59 -21.73
N PRO A 191 -11.73 -4.73 -21.02
CA PRO A 191 -11.28 -3.38 -20.72
C PRO A 191 -9.96 -3.41 -19.95
N THR A 192 -8.96 -2.75 -20.50
CA THR A 192 -7.60 -2.71 -19.94
C THR A 192 -7.15 -1.27 -19.89
N ILE A 193 -6.50 -0.91 -18.78
CA ILE A 193 -5.85 0.39 -18.61
C ILE A 193 -4.36 0.14 -18.60
N GLU A 194 -3.61 1.08 -19.15
CA GLU A 194 -2.16 1.11 -19.03
C GLU A 194 -1.75 2.33 -18.21
N PHE A 195 -0.79 2.16 -17.31
CA PHE A 195 -0.15 3.28 -16.62
C PHE A 195 1.33 3.36 -17.01
N PRO A 196 1.92 4.56 -17.09
CA PRO A 196 3.29 4.71 -17.55
C PRO A 196 4.29 4.16 -16.52
N LEU A 197 5.32 3.47 -17.02
CA LEU A 197 6.50 3.10 -16.25
C LEU A 197 7.68 3.95 -16.75
N HIS A 198 7.91 5.09 -16.11
CA HIS A 198 8.96 6.01 -16.53
C HIS A 198 10.36 5.51 -16.17
N ALA A 199 10.47 4.80 -15.05
CA ALA A 199 11.72 4.18 -14.59
C ALA A 199 11.42 3.00 -13.66
N GLY A 200 12.43 2.17 -13.41
CA GLY A 200 12.33 1.07 -12.45
C GLY A 200 11.55 -0.12 -12.99
N LYS A 201 10.84 -0.82 -12.10
CA LYS A 201 10.04 -2.01 -12.42
C LYS A 201 8.79 -2.09 -11.57
N VAL A 202 7.75 -2.72 -12.09
CA VAL A 202 6.55 -3.12 -11.35
C VAL A 202 6.52 -4.64 -11.26
N GLU A 203 6.21 -5.16 -10.07
CA GLU A 203 5.98 -6.59 -9.84
C GLU A 203 4.89 -6.78 -8.80
N TYR A 204 4.27 -7.96 -8.77
CA TYR A 204 3.43 -8.33 -7.64
C TYR A 204 4.30 -8.59 -6.41
N ALA A 205 3.82 -8.21 -5.24
CA ALA A 205 4.51 -8.40 -3.97
C ALA A 205 4.37 -9.86 -3.53
N ALA A 206 5.26 -10.76 -3.98
CA ALA A 206 5.16 -12.20 -3.74
C ALA A 206 4.96 -12.60 -2.26
N LYS A 207 5.55 -11.84 -1.31
CA LYS A 207 5.37 -12.08 0.13
C LYS A 207 4.03 -11.62 0.71
N LYS A 208 3.34 -10.73 -0.01
CA LYS A 208 2.00 -10.21 0.36
C LYS A 208 0.89 -10.81 -0.51
N THR A 209 1.25 -11.55 -1.57
CA THR A 209 0.33 -12.09 -2.55
C THR A 209 0.05 -13.55 -2.25
N GLU A 210 -1.18 -13.84 -1.86
CA GLU A 210 -1.68 -15.18 -1.56
C GLU A 210 -3.06 -15.32 -2.20
N ILE A 211 -3.20 -16.32 -3.08
CA ILE A 211 -4.48 -16.68 -3.70
C ILE A 211 -5.16 -17.73 -2.84
N GLY A 212 -6.48 -17.62 -2.72
CA GLY A 212 -7.30 -18.48 -1.87
C GLY A 212 -7.71 -17.80 -0.57
N ASP A 213 -8.01 -18.65 0.40
CA ASP A 213 -8.48 -18.34 1.74
C ASP A 213 -7.55 -17.36 2.49
N ALA A 214 -8.13 -16.30 3.10
CA ALA A 214 -7.39 -15.20 3.76
C ALA A 214 -6.35 -14.50 2.85
N GLY A 215 -6.52 -14.61 1.53
CA GLY A 215 -5.55 -14.13 0.57
C GLY A 215 -5.28 -12.62 0.65
N GLY A 216 -4.09 -12.26 0.20
CA GLY A 216 -3.67 -10.87 0.05
C GLY A 216 -3.20 -10.62 -1.37
N TYR A 217 -3.18 -9.36 -1.79
CA TYR A 217 -2.55 -8.96 -3.03
C TYR A 217 -1.90 -7.59 -2.86
N GLY A 218 -0.77 -7.38 -3.52
CA GLY A 218 -0.17 -6.07 -3.63
C GLY A 218 0.69 -5.94 -4.86
N ALA A 219 0.73 -4.75 -5.44
CA ALA A 219 1.69 -4.39 -6.46
C ALA A 219 2.85 -3.63 -5.80
N THR A 220 4.02 -3.69 -6.41
CA THR A 220 5.21 -2.99 -5.95
C THR A 220 5.92 -2.42 -7.15
N TRP A 221 5.97 -1.10 -7.21
CA TRP A 221 6.96 -0.41 -8.03
C TRP A 221 8.24 -0.23 -7.21
N THR A 222 9.38 -0.43 -7.85
CA THR A 222 10.71 -0.10 -7.30
C THR A 222 11.56 0.56 -8.36
N GLY A 223 12.30 1.60 -7.98
CA GLY A 223 13.16 2.33 -8.90
C GLY A 223 13.98 3.41 -8.20
N ALA A 224 14.54 4.32 -8.99
CA ALA A 224 15.08 5.58 -8.53
C ALA A 224 14.56 6.64 -9.51
N TYR A 225 13.51 7.36 -9.11
CA TYR A 225 12.82 8.30 -9.98
C TYR A 225 12.48 9.58 -9.25
N ASP A 226 12.77 10.72 -9.87
CA ASP A 226 12.69 12.02 -9.23
C ASP A 226 11.55 12.90 -9.74
N SER A 227 10.57 12.27 -10.36
CA SER A 227 9.32 12.87 -10.79
C SER A 227 8.15 11.99 -10.34
N VAL A 228 6.95 12.35 -10.77
CA VAL A 228 5.70 11.69 -10.42
C VAL A 228 5.67 10.23 -10.90
N GLN A 229 5.33 9.30 -10.02
CA GLN A 229 5.07 7.90 -10.40
C GLN A 229 3.76 7.42 -9.77
N GLY A 230 2.94 6.76 -10.58
CA GLY A 230 1.72 6.07 -10.16
C GLY A 230 1.84 4.56 -10.30
N VAL A 231 1.11 3.82 -9.48
CA VAL A 231 0.94 2.37 -9.60
C VAL A 231 -0.53 2.05 -9.56
N ASN A 232 -1.01 1.35 -10.58
CA ASN A 232 -2.34 0.76 -10.59
C ASN A 232 -2.25 -0.75 -10.39
N ALA A 233 -3.25 -1.30 -9.70
CA ALA A 233 -3.39 -2.72 -9.51
C ALA A 233 -4.87 -3.08 -9.32
N THR A 234 -5.23 -4.33 -9.55
CA THR A 234 -6.59 -4.81 -9.34
C THR A 234 -6.57 -6.24 -8.82
N CYS A 235 -7.59 -6.60 -8.05
CA CYS A 235 -7.81 -7.98 -7.66
C CYS A 235 -9.31 -8.30 -7.57
N VAL A 236 -9.64 -9.57 -7.75
CA VAL A 236 -10.98 -10.13 -7.60
C VAL A 236 -11.02 -10.90 -6.30
N MET A 237 -12.03 -10.63 -5.49
CA MET A 237 -12.24 -11.22 -4.18
C MET A 237 -13.65 -11.79 -4.11
N LYS A 238 -13.83 -12.78 -3.23
CA LYS A 238 -15.07 -13.52 -3.07
C LYS A 238 -15.47 -13.58 -1.60
N TRP A 239 -16.75 -13.33 -1.35
CA TRP A 239 -17.41 -13.49 -0.04
C TRP A 239 -18.66 -14.36 -0.18
N PRO A 240 -19.10 -15.02 0.90
CA PRO A 240 -20.48 -15.49 1.05
C PRO A 240 -21.47 -14.34 0.85
N ALA A 241 -22.62 -14.62 0.23
CA ALA A 241 -23.65 -13.63 -0.12
C ALA A 241 -24.40 -13.07 1.10
N ASP A 242 -24.40 -13.78 2.21
CA ASP A 242 -24.99 -13.35 3.48
C ASP A 242 -24.02 -12.50 4.33
N ARG A 243 -22.81 -12.26 3.83
CA ARG A 243 -21.74 -11.55 4.55
C ARG A 243 -21.31 -10.28 3.84
N ALA A 244 -21.12 -9.20 4.57
CA ALA A 244 -20.51 -7.98 4.05
C ALA A 244 -19.02 -8.18 3.71
N TYR A 245 -18.51 -7.41 2.75
CA TYR A 245 -17.06 -7.36 2.53
C TYR A 245 -16.33 -6.77 3.76
N ASP A 246 -15.13 -7.27 4.01
CA ASP A 246 -14.24 -6.78 5.08
C ASP A 246 -12.79 -6.92 4.61
N ILE A 247 -12.11 -5.78 4.48
CA ILE A 247 -10.86 -5.65 3.76
C ILE A 247 -9.90 -4.77 4.55
N ARG A 248 -8.62 -5.14 4.61
CA ARG A 248 -7.55 -4.24 5.03
C ARG A 248 -6.80 -3.71 3.82
N TRP A 249 -6.85 -2.40 3.63
CA TRP A 249 -6.14 -1.69 2.56
C TRP A 249 -4.92 -0.96 3.15
N ASN A 250 -3.78 -1.09 2.49
CA ASN A 250 -2.52 -0.46 2.89
C ASN A 250 -1.82 0.15 1.67
N ALA A 251 -1.19 1.30 1.87
CA ALA A 251 -0.25 1.86 0.91
C ALA A 251 1.03 2.27 1.64
N GLU A 252 2.18 2.02 1.02
CA GLU A 252 3.48 2.43 1.53
C GLU A 252 4.30 3.09 0.41
N ILE A 253 4.86 4.26 0.71
CA ILE A 253 5.78 4.99 -0.17
C ILE A 253 7.14 5.07 0.50
N LYS A 254 8.20 4.86 -0.28
CA LYS A 254 9.58 5.04 0.15
C LYS A 254 10.29 6.00 -0.80
N ALA A 255 11.03 6.95 -0.24
CA ALA A 255 11.89 7.88 -0.97
C ALA A 255 13.26 8.02 -0.29
N THR A 256 14.24 8.59 -0.99
CA THR A 256 15.55 8.91 -0.42
C THR A 256 16.03 10.28 -0.92
N PRO A 257 16.82 11.03 -0.13
CA PRO A 257 17.47 12.24 -0.61
C PRO A 257 18.43 11.97 -1.79
N LYS A 258 18.45 12.87 -2.78
CA LYS A 258 19.37 12.80 -3.94
C LYS A 258 20.79 13.12 -3.55
#